data_AF-A0A564YIU1-F1
#
_entry.id   AF-A0A564YIU1-F1
#
_cell.length_a   1.000
_cell.length_b   1.000
_cell.length_c   1.000
_cell.angle_alpha   90.00
_cell.angle_beta   90.00
_cell.angle_gamma   90.00
#
_symmetry.space_group_name_H-M   'P 1'
#
loop_
_entity.id
_entity.type
_entity.pdbx_description
1 polymer ?
#
loop_
_entity_poly.entity_id
_entity_poly.type
_entity_poly.pdbx_seq_one_letter_code
_entity_poly.pdbx_strand_id
1 'polypeptide(L)'
;MLETDEQVLETVLTASLSYTRYPMCSWSDLNDTLQGVIRTRVLQSSLPLNVLLTSGDDRPWRRLQLVAEDPNSSNHSDLVITSEYCSSIKHPQVVLASVSTVEVAVDEITRIAYKAPAIVDVLISIDAVERESFLWKCGLCVAQFTIVEQSSVELIAAHLRLHTELRCCEKCTTILPNSPLAVDAPDAQQHRCTSLVVARSTGNFSGFFNHQVMLL
;
A
#
# COMPACT_ATOMS: atom_id res chain seq x y z
N MET A 1 41.68 -13.67 -27.84
CA MET A 1 40.37 -13.00 -28.01
C MET A 1 39.68 -13.05 -26.68
N LEU A 2 39.25 -11.87 -26.24
CA LEU A 2 38.67 -11.56 -24.94
C LEU A 2 37.26 -12.12 -24.81
N GLU A 3 36.92 -12.66 -23.65
CA GLU A 3 35.61 -12.47 -23.01
C GLU A 3 35.89 -12.27 -21.52
N THR A 4 36.14 -11.02 -21.15
CA THR A 4 36.03 -10.60 -19.75
C THR A 4 34.54 -10.49 -19.46
N ASP A 5 34.03 -11.36 -18.59
CA ASP A 5 32.73 -11.20 -17.94
C ASP A 5 32.67 -9.81 -17.31
N GLU A 6 32.06 -8.84 -18.00
CA GLU A 6 31.64 -7.60 -17.39
C GLU A 6 30.55 -7.97 -16.38
N GLN A 7 30.94 -8.10 -15.11
CA GLN A 7 30.00 -8.07 -14.00
C GLN A 7 29.29 -6.71 -14.05
N VAL A 8 28.12 -6.68 -14.68
CA VAL A 8 27.19 -5.56 -14.58
C VAL A 8 26.87 -5.38 -13.10
N LEU A 9 27.42 -4.31 -12.50
CA LEU A 9 27.25 -4.02 -11.09
C LEU A 9 25.83 -3.45 -10.90
N GLU A 10 24.86 -4.29 -10.58
CA GLU A 10 23.51 -3.84 -10.29
C GLU A 10 23.50 -3.03 -8.97
N THR A 11 22.99 -1.80 -9.01
CA THR A 11 22.85 -0.96 -7.82
C THR A 11 21.40 -1.05 -7.34
N VAL A 12 21.18 -1.48 -6.10
CA VAL A 12 19.84 -1.57 -5.51
C VAL A 12 19.59 -0.37 -4.62
N LEU A 13 18.66 0.49 -5.03
CA LEU A 13 18.15 1.55 -4.19
C LEU A 13 17.05 1.02 -3.28
N THR A 14 17.09 1.42 -2.00
CA THR A 14 16.11 0.96 -1.00
C THR A 14 15.51 2.15 -0.26
N ALA A 15 14.19 2.14 -0.08
CA ALA A 15 13.51 3.00 0.88
C ALA A 15 12.52 2.19 1.73
N SER A 16 12.30 2.62 2.97
CA SER A 16 11.52 1.87 3.96
C SER A 16 10.32 2.68 4.42
N LEU A 17 9.15 2.04 4.39
CA LEU A 17 7.94 2.51 5.05
C LEU A 17 7.78 1.74 6.36
N SER A 18 7.88 2.43 7.50
CA SER A 18 7.64 1.81 8.80
C SER A 18 6.23 2.10 9.28
N TYR A 19 5.53 1.06 9.75
CA TYR A 19 4.22 1.14 10.39
C TYR A 19 4.28 0.69 11.85
N THR A 20 5.47 0.42 12.38
CA THR A 20 5.68 -0.13 13.72
C THR A 20 5.25 0.84 14.83
N ARG A 21 5.25 2.15 14.54
CA ARG A 21 4.78 3.21 15.44
C ARG A 21 3.27 3.19 15.69
N TYR A 22 2.48 2.56 14.83
CA TYR A 22 1.04 2.49 15.00
C TYR A 22 0.67 1.31 15.91
N PRO A 23 -0.11 1.55 16.98
CA PRO A 23 -0.60 0.47 17.84
C PRO A 23 -1.41 -0.54 17.04
N MET A 24 -1.29 -1.80 17.41
CA MET A 24 -1.98 -2.90 16.74
C MET A 24 -3.44 -3.00 17.23
N CYS A 25 -4.33 -3.36 16.32
CA CYS A 25 -5.74 -3.67 16.54
C CYS A 25 -6.03 -5.08 15.99
N SER A 26 -6.83 -5.87 16.69
CA SER A 26 -7.19 -7.21 16.23
C SER A 26 -8.40 -7.16 15.30
N TRP A 27 -8.47 -8.09 14.34
CA TRP A 27 -9.60 -8.21 13.42
C TRP A 27 -10.95 -8.35 14.14
N SER A 28 -10.96 -9.12 15.23
CA SER A 28 -12.13 -9.34 16.11
C SER A 28 -12.68 -8.09 16.78
N ASP A 29 -11.88 -7.03 16.89
CA ASP A 29 -12.30 -5.79 17.56
C ASP A 29 -13.13 -4.89 16.64
N LEU A 30 -13.17 -5.20 15.34
CA LEU A 30 -13.88 -4.41 14.35
C LEU A 30 -15.34 -4.84 14.23
N ASN A 31 -16.23 -3.89 13.93
CA ASN A 31 -17.61 -4.22 13.60
C ASN A 31 -17.72 -4.95 12.25
N ASP A 32 -18.74 -5.78 12.09
CA ASP A 32 -18.93 -6.64 10.90
C ASP A 32 -19.01 -5.85 9.59
N THR A 33 -19.59 -4.64 9.64
CA THR A 33 -19.73 -3.79 8.44
C THR A 33 -18.35 -3.34 7.95
N LEU A 34 -17.51 -2.87 8.86
CA LEU A 34 -16.15 -2.45 8.55
C LEU A 34 -15.29 -3.63 8.13
N GLN A 35 -15.41 -4.78 8.80
CA GLN A 35 -14.76 -6.02 8.40
C GLN A 35 -15.10 -6.38 6.94
N GLY A 36 -16.39 -6.32 6.57
CA GLY A 36 -16.85 -6.59 5.19
C GLY A 36 -16.26 -5.62 4.16
N VAL A 37 -16.21 -4.32 4.48
CA VAL A 37 -15.62 -3.29 3.62
C VAL A 37 -14.12 -3.52 3.43
N ILE A 38 -13.38 -3.77 4.51
CA ILE A 38 -11.93 -4.04 4.48
C ILE A 38 -11.66 -5.32 3.69
N ARG A 39 -12.39 -6.41 3.98
CA ARG A 39 -12.25 -7.70 3.29
C ARG A 39 -12.39 -7.55 1.79
N THR A 40 -13.42 -6.82 1.35
CA THR A 40 -13.66 -6.58 -0.08
C THR A 40 -12.48 -5.87 -0.74
N ARG A 41 -11.90 -4.86 -0.07
CA ARG A 41 -10.76 -4.11 -0.63
C ARG A 41 -9.46 -4.88 -0.61
N VAL A 42 -9.18 -5.64 0.45
CA VAL A 42 -7.97 -6.45 0.53
C VAL A 42 -7.98 -7.53 -0.56
N LEU A 43 -9.12 -8.20 -0.77
CA LEU A 43 -9.25 -9.24 -1.81
C LEU A 43 -9.12 -8.70 -3.24
N GLN A 44 -9.47 -7.43 -3.47
CA GLN A 44 -9.35 -6.78 -4.78
C GLN A 44 -7.97 -6.17 -5.03
N SER A 45 -7.10 -6.12 -4.01
CA SER A 45 -5.81 -5.47 -4.12
C SER A 45 -4.80 -6.34 -4.86
N SER A 46 -3.99 -5.71 -5.71
CA SER A 46 -2.85 -6.38 -6.38
C SER A 46 -1.66 -6.58 -5.45
N LEU A 47 -1.65 -5.93 -4.28
CA LEU A 47 -0.58 -6.01 -3.28
C LEU A 47 -1.15 -6.23 -1.87
N PRO A 48 -0.39 -6.90 -0.97
CA PRO A 48 -0.72 -6.91 0.45
C PRO A 48 -0.89 -5.49 1.00
N LEU A 49 -1.99 -5.24 1.71
CA LEU A 49 -2.33 -3.91 2.23
C LEU A 49 -1.99 -3.79 3.72
N ASN A 50 -1.40 -2.65 4.08
CA ASN A 50 -1.31 -2.16 5.45
C ASN A 50 -2.59 -1.40 5.77
N VAL A 51 -3.48 -2.04 6.54
CA VAL A 51 -4.76 -1.44 6.89
C VAL A 51 -4.60 -0.56 8.13
N LEU A 52 -4.88 0.73 7.98
CA LEU A 52 -4.79 1.76 9.01
C LEU A 52 -6.18 2.25 9.39
N LEU A 53 -6.43 2.34 10.68
CA LEU A 53 -7.73 2.63 11.28
C LEU A 53 -7.67 3.89 12.13
N THR A 54 -8.67 4.75 12.00
CA THR A 54 -8.90 5.88 12.90
C THR A 54 -10.36 5.90 13.36
N SER A 55 -10.64 6.44 14.54
CA SER A 55 -12.01 6.74 14.95
C SER A 55 -12.41 8.20 14.72
N GLY A 56 -11.61 8.96 13.96
CA GLY A 56 -11.79 10.39 13.71
C GLY A 56 -11.00 11.28 14.69
N ASP A 57 -11.58 12.42 15.05
CA ASP A 57 -10.91 13.59 15.68
C ASP A 57 -10.10 13.30 16.96
N ASP A 58 -10.35 12.20 17.66
CA ASP A 58 -9.87 11.99 19.04
C ASP A 58 -8.95 10.78 19.25
N ARG A 59 -8.64 9.98 18.22
CA ARG A 59 -7.79 8.79 18.41
C ARG A 59 -6.64 8.69 17.41
N PRO A 60 -5.45 8.26 17.89
CA PRO A 60 -4.32 7.99 17.02
C PRO A 60 -4.66 6.85 16.06
N TRP A 61 -4.04 6.89 14.90
CA TRP A 61 -4.14 5.80 13.92
C TRP A 61 -3.62 4.50 14.50
N ARG A 62 -4.30 3.40 14.19
CA ARG A 62 -3.95 2.03 14.58
C ARG A 62 -3.73 1.20 13.32
N ARG A 63 -2.87 0.18 13.38
CA ARG A 63 -2.78 -0.81 12.30
C ARG A 63 -3.59 -2.04 12.65
N LEU A 64 -4.28 -2.58 11.67
CA LEU A 64 -5.01 -3.82 11.80
C LEU A 64 -4.07 -5.01 11.58
N GLN A 65 -4.13 -6.00 12.48
CA GLN A 65 -3.49 -7.28 12.25
C GLN A 65 -4.35 -8.12 11.30
N LEU A 66 -3.87 -8.31 10.07
CA LEU A 66 -4.44 -9.28 9.15
C LEU A 66 -3.78 -10.63 9.45
N VAL A 67 -4.57 -11.62 9.86
CA VAL A 67 -4.09 -12.98 10.16
C VAL A 67 -4.19 -13.80 8.88
N ALA A 68 -3.11 -14.49 8.51
CA ALA A 68 -3.14 -15.52 7.47
C ALA A 68 -3.71 -16.81 8.07
N GLU A 69 -4.71 -17.39 7.42
CA GLU A 69 -5.42 -18.57 7.90
C GLU A 69 -4.51 -19.82 7.84
N ASP A 70 -4.54 -20.65 8.89
CA ASP A 70 -3.95 -21.99 8.88
C ASP A 70 -4.90 -22.91 8.10
N PRO A 71 -4.49 -23.57 7.00
CA PRO A 71 -5.38 -24.33 6.11
C PRO A 71 -6.12 -25.51 6.77
N ASN A 72 -5.84 -25.83 8.03
CA ASN A 72 -6.55 -26.86 8.81
C ASN A 72 -7.58 -26.32 9.82
N SER A 73 -7.79 -25.00 9.87
CA SER A 73 -8.79 -24.35 10.71
C SER A 73 -10.19 -24.54 10.11
N SER A 74 -11.05 -25.35 10.76
CA SER A 74 -12.45 -25.56 10.34
C SER A 74 -13.41 -24.47 10.82
N ASN A 75 -12.91 -23.35 11.33
CA ASN A 75 -13.72 -22.21 11.75
C ASN A 75 -13.53 -21.05 10.77
N HIS A 76 -14.46 -20.93 9.83
CA HIS A 76 -14.52 -19.87 8.84
C HIS A 76 -14.70 -18.49 9.49
N SER A 77 -13.61 -17.73 9.63
CA SER A 77 -13.66 -16.26 9.69
C SER A 77 -12.31 -15.55 9.52
N ASP A 78 -11.25 -16.19 8.98
CA ASP A 78 -9.98 -15.50 8.76
C ASP A 78 -9.76 -15.15 7.28
N LEU A 79 -9.05 -14.04 7.06
CA LEU A 79 -8.94 -13.37 5.76
C LEU A 79 -7.89 -14.08 4.89
N VAL A 80 -8.34 -14.86 3.92
CA VAL A 80 -7.47 -15.52 2.94
C VAL A 80 -6.93 -14.51 1.92
N ILE A 81 -5.60 -14.32 1.89
CA ILE A 81 -4.90 -13.68 0.76
C ILE A 81 -4.52 -14.78 -0.23
N THR A 82 -5.43 -15.12 -1.14
CA THR A 82 -5.09 -15.95 -2.30
C THR A 82 -5.41 -15.20 -3.57
N SER A 83 -4.36 -14.80 -4.28
CA SER A 83 -4.44 -14.24 -5.63
C SER A 83 -4.68 -15.39 -6.61
N GLU A 84 -5.94 -15.62 -6.97
CA GLU A 84 -6.30 -16.31 -8.21
C GLU A 84 -7.22 -15.37 -9.00
N TYR A 85 -6.73 -14.79 -10.11
CA TYR A 85 -7.38 -14.78 -11.44
C TYR A 85 -6.72 -13.82 -12.47
N CYS A 86 -6.30 -14.43 -13.59
CA CYS A 86 -6.49 -14.09 -15.03
C CYS A 86 -5.94 -12.80 -15.71
N SER A 87 -4.81 -13.01 -16.39
CA SER A 87 -4.42 -12.69 -17.79
C SER A 87 -4.17 -11.24 -18.28
N SER A 88 -2.95 -11.09 -18.84
CA SER A 88 -2.43 -10.13 -19.83
C SER A 88 -1.74 -8.83 -19.37
N ILE A 89 -1.70 -8.54 -18.08
CA ILE A 89 -0.78 -7.54 -17.49
C ILE A 89 0.25 -8.31 -16.66
N LYS A 90 1.53 -7.91 -16.66
CA LYS A 90 2.52 -8.44 -15.69
C LYS A 90 2.06 -8.03 -14.29
N HIS A 91 1.21 -8.84 -13.67
CA HIS A 91 0.70 -8.57 -12.33
C HIS A 91 1.82 -8.75 -11.31
N PRO A 92 1.75 -8.06 -10.15
CA PRO A 92 2.67 -8.31 -9.05
C PRO A 92 2.66 -9.80 -8.67
N GLN A 93 3.85 -10.38 -8.49
CA GLN A 93 4.02 -11.79 -8.17
C GLN A 93 4.80 -11.96 -6.87
N VAL A 94 4.31 -12.83 -5.99
CA VAL A 94 5.05 -13.24 -4.80
C VAL A 94 6.27 -14.05 -5.26
N VAL A 95 7.47 -13.55 -4.97
CA VAL A 95 8.74 -14.19 -5.34
C VAL A 95 9.40 -14.89 -4.16
N LEU A 96 9.12 -14.41 -2.94
CA LEU A 96 9.61 -15.02 -1.70
C LEU A 96 8.51 -14.95 -0.65
N ALA A 97 8.30 -16.05 0.07
CA ALA A 97 7.44 -16.09 1.26
C ALA A 97 8.15 -16.87 2.36
N SER A 98 8.32 -16.24 3.51
CA SER A 98 8.95 -16.78 4.71
C SER A 98 8.16 -16.36 5.95
N VAL A 99 8.54 -16.90 7.11
CA VAL A 99 7.86 -16.61 8.39
C VAL A 99 7.86 -15.12 8.75
N SER A 100 8.89 -14.37 8.34
CA SER A 100 9.06 -12.96 8.71
C SER A 100 9.04 -12.00 7.53
N THR A 101 9.03 -12.50 6.30
CA THR A 101 9.15 -11.68 5.09
C THR A 101 8.35 -12.27 3.94
N VAL A 102 7.57 -11.41 3.26
CA VAL A 102 6.96 -11.68 1.96
C VAL A 102 7.51 -10.67 0.96
N GLU A 103 8.01 -11.13 -0.17
CA GLU A 103 8.53 -10.27 -1.23
C GLU A 103 7.68 -10.43 -2.49
N VAL A 104 7.31 -9.30 -3.07
CA VAL A 104 6.49 -9.21 -4.27
C VAL A 104 7.27 -8.45 -5.33
N ALA A 105 7.52 -9.08 -6.47
CA ALA A 105 8.01 -8.39 -7.66
C ALA A 105 6.83 -7.68 -8.34
N VAL A 106 6.91 -6.35 -8.45
CA VAL A 106 5.89 -5.53 -9.12
C VAL A 106 6.15 -5.51 -10.63
N ASP A 107 7.42 -5.37 -11.00
CA ASP A 107 7.91 -5.42 -12.38
C ASP A 107 9.34 -5.98 -12.40
N GLU A 108 10.07 -5.79 -13.50
CA GLU A 108 11.42 -6.33 -13.67
C GLU A 108 12.46 -5.70 -12.74
N ILE A 109 12.23 -4.47 -12.28
CA ILE A 109 13.19 -3.68 -11.52
C ILE A 109 12.69 -3.31 -10.11
N THR A 110 11.39 -3.39 -9.87
CA THR A 110 10.74 -2.98 -8.63
C THR A 110 10.28 -4.18 -7.82
N ARG A 111 10.78 -4.29 -6.60
CA ARG A 111 10.33 -5.29 -5.61
C ARG A 111 9.86 -4.61 -4.33
N ILE A 112 8.88 -5.22 -3.68
CA ILE A 112 8.34 -4.76 -2.39
C ILE A 112 8.46 -5.91 -1.39
N ALA A 113 9.20 -5.68 -0.31
CA ALA A 113 9.40 -6.64 0.77
C ALA A 113 8.63 -6.22 2.03
N TYR A 114 7.63 -7.01 2.40
CA TYR A 114 6.84 -6.88 3.63
C TYR A 114 7.53 -7.67 4.74
N LYS A 115 8.13 -6.95 5.69
CA LYS A 115 8.95 -7.50 6.78
C LYS A 115 8.25 -7.32 8.13
N ALA A 116 8.34 -8.35 8.98
CA ALA A 116 7.91 -8.26 10.37
C ALA A 116 8.78 -7.25 11.16
N PRO A 117 8.22 -6.44 12.07
CA PRO A 117 6.84 -6.51 12.57
C PRO A 117 5.81 -5.65 11.83
N ALA A 118 6.22 -4.75 10.93
CA ALA A 118 5.39 -4.02 9.95
C ALA A 118 6.26 -2.97 9.23
N ILE A 119 7.26 -3.45 8.50
CA ILE A 119 8.15 -2.64 7.67
C ILE A 119 7.89 -3.06 6.22
N VAL A 120 7.80 -2.09 5.32
CA VAL A 120 7.72 -2.34 3.88
C VAL A 120 8.91 -1.68 3.22
N ASP A 121 9.81 -2.49 2.68
CA ASP A 121 10.94 -2.01 1.91
C ASP A 121 10.60 -2.02 0.43
N VAL A 122 10.91 -0.91 -0.24
CA VAL A 122 10.82 -0.74 -1.68
C VAL A 122 12.23 -0.86 -2.22
N LEU A 123 12.45 -1.84 -3.09
CA LEU A 123 13.73 -2.10 -3.72
C LEU A 123 13.63 -1.80 -5.21
N ILE A 124 14.51 -0.95 -5.71
CA ILE A 124 14.61 -0.60 -7.12
C ILE A 124 16.00 -0.97 -7.61
N SER A 125 16.05 -1.93 -8.50
CA SER A 125 17.24 -2.39 -9.22
C SER A 125 17.54 -1.44 -10.37
N ILE A 126 18.75 -0.87 -10.40
CA ILE A 126 19.21 0.04 -11.46
C ILE A 126 20.56 -0.43 -11.98
N ASP A 127 20.72 -0.39 -13.31
CA ASP A 127 22.01 -0.67 -13.94
C ASP A 127 23.02 0.44 -13.60
N ALA A 128 24.25 0.08 -13.23
CA ALA A 128 25.30 1.04 -12.88
C ALA A 128 25.66 2.04 -13.99
N VAL A 129 25.27 1.78 -15.24
CA VAL A 129 25.49 2.67 -16.38
C VAL A 129 24.53 3.88 -16.37
N GLU A 130 23.37 3.78 -15.71
CA GLU A 130 22.31 4.83 -15.71
C GLU A 130 22.43 5.83 -14.54
N ARG A 131 23.63 5.98 -13.96
CA ARG A 131 23.87 6.71 -12.69
C ARG A 131 23.59 8.22 -12.69
N GLU A 132 23.42 8.87 -13.83
CA GLU A 132 23.15 10.32 -13.86
C GLU A 132 21.67 10.65 -13.63
N SER A 133 20.77 9.91 -14.27
CA SER A 133 19.33 10.03 -14.04
C SER A 133 18.61 8.82 -14.66
N PHE A 134 17.67 8.25 -13.91
CA PHE A 134 16.87 7.11 -14.36
C PHE A 134 15.38 7.46 -14.31
N LEU A 135 14.62 7.16 -15.37
CA LEU A 135 13.17 7.35 -15.36
C LEU A 135 12.49 6.07 -14.84
N TRP A 136 12.08 6.10 -13.58
CA TRP A 136 11.28 5.03 -12.99
C TRP A 136 9.80 5.22 -13.32
N LYS A 137 9.13 4.13 -13.69
CA LYS A 137 7.69 4.08 -13.92
C LYS A 137 7.06 3.14 -12.92
N CYS A 138 5.97 3.55 -12.30
CA CYS A 138 5.28 2.69 -11.36
C CYS A 138 4.61 1.52 -12.10
N GLY A 139 4.97 0.27 -11.79
CA GLY A 139 4.30 -0.89 -12.37
C GLY A 139 2.82 -1.09 -11.95
N LEU A 140 2.29 -0.24 -11.07
CA LEU A 140 0.91 -0.33 -10.53
C LEU A 140 -0.03 0.76 -11.08
N CYS A 141 0.53 1.84 -11.62
CA CYS A 141 -0.26 2.96 -12.17
C CYS A 141 0.51 3.69 -13.28
N VAL A 142 0.07 4.88 -13.66
CA VAL A 142 0.68 5.66 -14.75
C VAL A 142 1.77 6.64 -14.28
N ALA A 143 2.05 6.70 -12.98
CA ALA A 143 3.00 7.66 -12.42
C ALA A 143 4.45 7.34 -12.83
N GLN A 144 5.23 8.40 -13.00
CA GLN A 144 6.64 8.33 -13.40
C GLN A 144 7.47 9.33 -12.60
N PHE A 145 8.70 8.94 -12.27
CA PHE A 145 9.60 9.69 -11.41
C PHE A 145 11.01 9.63 -11.99
N THR A 146 11.67 10.78 -12.08
CA THR A 146 13.10 10.82 -12.40
C THR A 146 13.88 10.61 -11.11
N ILE A 147 14.61 9.50 -11.04
CA ILE A 147 15.55 9.18 -9.97
C ILE A 147 16.88 9.83 -10.31
N VAL A 148 17.28 10.81 -9.50
CA VAL A 148 18.60 11.47 -9.60
C VAL A 148 19.47 11.21 -8.37
N GLU A 149 18.84 10.90 -7.23
CA GLU A 149 19.53 10.67 -5.96
C GLU A 149 18.65 9.84 -5.01
N GLN A 150 19.20 9.46 -3.85
CA GLN A 150 18.49 8.66 -2.85
C GLN A 150 17.15 9.27 -2.38
N SER A 151 17.04 10.60 -2.31
CA SER A 151 15.79 11.31 -1.94
C SER A 151 14.63 11.00 -2.91
N SER A 152 14.94 10.68 -4.17
CA SER A 152 13.95 10.29 -5.18
C SER A 152 13.28 8.96 -4.82
N VAL A 153 14.00 8.07 -4.12
CA VAL A 153 13.52 6.75 -3.71
C VAL A 153 12.54 6.88 -2.54
N GLU A 154 12.74 7.88 -1.67
CA GLU A 154 11.78 8.21 -0.61
C GLU A 154 10.46 8.74 -1.20
N LEU A 155 10.51 9.52 -2.29
CA LEU A 155 9.32 9.95 -3.02
C LEU A 155 8.58 8.76 -3.65
N ILE A 156 9.32 7.78 -4.18
CA ILE A 156 8.73 6.55 -4.72
C ILE A 156 8.09 5.72 -3.60
N ALA A 157 8.75 5.57 -2.45
CA ALA A 157 8.16 4.90 -1.30
C ALA A 157 6.90 5.63 -0.82
N ALA A 158 6.93 6.96 -0.74
CA ALA A 158 5.75 7.77 -0.44
C ALA A 158 4.63 7.54 -1.45
N HIS A 159 4.94 7.50 -2.75
CA HIS A 159 3.96 7.18 -3.80
C HIS A 159 3.35 5.78 -3.61
N LEU A 160 4.17 4.77 -3.32
CA LEU A 160 3.72 3.39 -3.15
C LEU A 160 2.79 3.19 -1.94
N ARG A 161 2.73 4.12 -0.97
CA ARG A 161 1.66 4.13 0.05
C ARG A 161 0.27 4.17 -0.56
N LEU A 162 0.10 4.82 -1.71
CA LEU A 162 -1.19 4.88 -2.40
C LEU A 162 -1.72 3.50 -2.79
N HIS A 163 -0.81 2.54 -3.03
CA HIS A 163 -1.11 1.17 -3.46
C HIS A 163 -1.04 0.13 -2.36
N THR A 164 -0.31 0.44 -1.27
CA THR A 164 -0.01 -0.51 -0.19
C THR A 164 -0.68 -0.17 1.13
N GLU A 165 -1.37 0.97 1.23
CA GLU A 165 -2.17 1.32 2.40
C GLU A 165 -3.67 1.18 2.11
N LEU A 166 -4.44 0.86 3.15
CA LEU A 166 -5.89 1.05 3.16
C LEU A 166 -6.25 1.82 4.41
N ARG A 167 -6.73 3.05 4.25
CA ARG A 167 -7.14 3.89 5.37
C ARG A 167 -8.64 3.77 5.59
N CYS A 168 -9.06 3.54 6.82
CA CYS A 168 -10.48 3.46 7.16
C CYS A 168 -10.79 4.26 8.43
N CYS A 169 -12.00 4.81 8.47
CA CYS A 169 -12.58 5.32 9.70
C CYS A 169 -13.56 4.30 10.28
N GLU A 170 -13.31 3.90 11.53
CA GLU A 170 -14.15 2.94 12.25
C GLU A 170 -15.49 3.54 12.66
N LYS A 171 -15.50 4.83 13.03
CA LYS A 171 -16.68 5.53 13.54
C LYS A 171 -17.75 5.74 12.46
N CYS A 172 -17.35 6.12 11.25
CA CYS A 172 -18.28 6.28 10.12
C CYS A 172 -18.23 5.13 9.11
N THR A 173 -17.48 4.06 9.41
CA THR A 173 -17.34 2.85 8.58
C THR A 173 -17.06 3.17 7.11
N THR A 174 -16.04 4.00 6.88
CA THR A 174 -15.74 4.56 5.55
C THR A 174 -14.28 4.35 5.20
N ILE A 175 -14.00 4.00 3.93
CA ILE A 175 -12.65 4.02 3.38
C ILE A 175 -12.27 5.48 3.12
N LEU A 176 -11.14 5.88 3.67
CA LEU A 176 -10.57 7.20 3.52
C LEU A 176 -9.62 7.22 2.32
N PRO A 177 -9.45 8.38 1.66
CA PRO A 177 -8.49 8.49 0.58
C PRO A 177 -7.07 8.24 1.11
N ASN A 178 -6.29 7.49 0.34
CA ASN A 178 -4.86 7.35 0.58
C ASN A 178 -4.13 8.65 0.19
N SER A 179 -2.97 8.87 0.80
CA SER A 179 -2.09 10.00 0.52
C SER A 179 -0.64 9.51 0.55
N PRO A 180 0.28 10.13 -0.22
CA PRO A 180 1.71 9.81 -0.10
C PRO A 180 2.28 10.19 1.28
N LEU A 181 1.61 11.09 2.00
CA LEU A 181 1.99 11.47 3.36
C LEU A 181 1.60 10.37 4.34
N ALA A 182 2.45 10.17 5.35
CA ALA A 182 2.10 9.31 6.47
C ALA A 182 0.88 9.88 7.20
N VAL A 183 0.06 9.02 7.79
CA VAL A 183 -1.17 9.44 8.47
C VAL A 183 -0.97 10.37 9.68
N ASP A 184 0.27 10.43 10.18
CA ASP A 184 0.72 11.26 11.31
C ASP A 184 1.74 12.33 10.89
N ALA A 185 1.93 12.55 9.59
CA ALA A 185 2.76 13.66 9.12
C ALA A 185 2.12 15.00 9.54
N PRO A 186 2.91 16.05 9.82
CA PRO A 186 2.38 17.35 10.28
C PRO A 186 1.36 17.99 9.34
N ASP A 187 1.50 17.73 8.04
CA ASP A 187 0.67 18.21 6.94
C ASP A 187 -0.44 17.21 6.54
N ALA A 188 -0.51 16.05 7.20
CA ALA A 188 -1.57 15.09 6.97
C ALA A 188 -2.92 15.63 7.44
N GLN A 189 -3.90 15.68 6.53
CA GLN A 189 -5.25 16.07 6.88
C GLN A 189 -5.89 15.03 7.78
N GLN A 190 -6.31 15.47 8.98
CA GLN A 190 -7.06 14.62 9.89
C GLN A 190 -8.48 14.39 9.38
N HIS A 191 -8.94 13.16 9.47
CA HIS A 191 -10.30 12.81 9.12
C HIS A 191 -11.28 13.30 10.19
N ARG A 192 -12.28 14.09 9.79
CA ARG A 192 -13.43 14.45 10.63
C ARG A 192 -14.69 13.77 10.13
N CYS A 193 -15.32 12.94 10.96
CA CYS A 193 -16.52 12.20 10.55
C CYS A 193 -17.69 13.13 10.17
N THR A 194 -17.77 14.31 10.81
CA THR A 194 -18.79 15.33 10.53
C THR A 194 -18.70 15.88 9.10
N SER A 195 -17.53 15.82 8.46
CA SER A 195 -17.36 16.27 7.08
C SER A 195 -18.04 15.34 6.07
N LEU A 196 -18.38 14.10 6.46
CA LEU A 196 -19.14 13.17 5.62
C LEU A 196 -20.66 13.27 5.85
N VAL A 197 -21.10 13.73 7.02
CA VAL A 197 -22.53 13.77 7.40
C VAL A 197 -23.32 14.87 6.67
N VAL A 198 -22.64 15.85 6.06
CA VAL A 198 -23.30 16.93 5.30
C VAL A 198 -23.88 16.45 3.96
N ALA A 199 -23.49 15.27 3.46
CA ALA A 199 -23.94 14.79 2.15
C ALA A 199 -25.26 13.97 2.17
N ARG A 200 -25.87 13.71 3.34
CA ARG A 200 -27.06 12.83 3.44
C ARG A 200 -28.31 13.47 4.04
N SER A 201 -28.30 14.75 4.38
CA SER A 201 -29.44 15.41 5.06
C SER A 201 -30.05 16.60 4.33
N THR A 202 -29.66 16.88 3.10
CA THR A 202 -30.39 17.82 2.23
C THR A 202 -30.69 17.15 0.89
N GLY A 203 -31.95 16.74 0.74
CA GLY A 203 -32.50 16.38 -0.55
C GLY A 203 -32.39 17.57 -1.49
N ASN A 204 -31.43 17.53 -2.39
CA ASN A 204 -31.48 18.13 -3.71
C ASN A 204 -30.43 17.45 -4.59
N PHE A 205 -30.91 16.78 -5.63
CA PHE A 205 -30.08 16.32 -6.74
C PHE A 205 -29.40 17.54 -7.38
N SER A 206 -28.12 17.72 -7.11
CA SER A 206 -27.19 18.43 -7.99
C SER A 206 -25.79 17.87 -7.73
N GLY A 207 -25.23 17.23 -8.74
CA GLY A 207 -23.99 16.46 -8.63
C GLY A 207 -22.79 17.28 -8.20
N PHE A 208 -22.03 16.71 -7.28
CA PHE A 208 -20.59 16.92 -7.17
C PHE A 208 -19.95 15.55 -6.90
N PHE A 209 -19.85 14.76 -7.98
CA PHE A 209 -18.71 13.85 -8.09
C PHE A 209 -17.49 14.76 -8.13
N ASN A 210 -16.63 14.67 -7.11
CA ASN A 210 -15.30 15.27 -7.20
C ASN A 210 -14.55 14.53 -8.31
N HIS A 211 -14.63 15.10 -9.52
CA HIS A 211 -13.64 14.93 -10.56
C HIS A 211 -12.32 15.50 -10.03
N GLN A 212 -11.51 14.63 -9.46
CA GLN A 212 -10.05 14.71 -9.61
C GLN A 212 -9.53 13.32 -9.92
N VAL A 213 -10.03 12.81 -11.05
CA VAL A 213 -9.20 12.05 -11.99
C VAL A 213 -8.51 13.10 -12.86
N MET A 214 -7.26 13.40 -12.55
CA MET A 214 -6.25 13.75 -13.56
C MET A 214 -5.19 12.65 -13.36
N LEU A 215 -5.06 11.64 -14.23
CA LEU A 215 -4.58 11.76 -15.61
C LEU A 215 -3.53 12.87 -15.72
N LEU A 216 -2.33 12.55 -15.25
CA LEU A 216 -1.09 12.65 -16.00
C LEU A 216 -0.19 11.47 -15.60
#